data_AF-A0A937Q2A7-F1
#
_entry.id   AF-A0A937Q2A7-F1
#
_cell.length_a   1.000
_cell.length_b   1.000
_cell.length_c   1.000
_cell.angle_alpha   90.00
_cell.angle_beta   90.00
_cell.angle_gamma   90.00
#
_symmetry.space_group_name_H-M   'P 1'
#
loop_
_entity.id
_entity.type
_entity.pdbx_description
1 polymer ?
#
loop_
_entity_poly.entity_id
_entity_poly.type
_entity_poly.pdbx_seq_one_letter_code
_entity_poly.pdbx_strand_id
1 'polypeptide(L)'
;MKISLLENAHSFLDEALSNAIKGEADTIRWKYAILNLVQAIELSLKEKLRQEHPILIFQNIDSPTLTVNLRTALNRLTNISRLKLSKSDVATINKAARLRNQIVHSEFSIDAKRSKLVFAKLLGFLSHFHLTYLDTALDQVVDRIHWQEALSVFEYAEELFNRTLELFKEQGIDPELALTCPNCEWEAFVTQDNINSCYVCGLQEEIGKCAECERELFQREWHELQTGDDIYDNYCLECYENRIRDEDNYYHEMMSHFLGK
;
A
#
# COMPACT_ATOMS: atom_id res chain seq x y z
N MET A 1 32.56 -8.66 -3.48
CA MET A 1 31.37 -9.52 -3.68
C MET A 1 30.42 -8.80 -4.63
N LYS A 2 29.87 -9.48 -5.64
CA LYS A 2 28.89 -8.94 -6.58
C LYS A 2 27.62 -9.78 -6.45
N ILE A 3 26.48 -9.14 -6.17
CA ILE A 3 25.18 -9.79 -5.98
C ILE A 3 24.26 -9.28 -7.09
N SER A 4 23.50 -10.17 -7.73
CA SER A 4 22.48 -9.80 -8.71
C SER A 4 21.27 -9.12 -8.05
N LEU A 5 20.39 -8.49 -8.85
CA LEU A 5 19.15 -7.90 -8.29
C LEU A 5 18.27 -8.97 -7.64
N LEU A 6 18.18 -10.15 -8.25
CA LEU A 6 17.36 -11.26 -7.75
C LEU A 6 17.89 -11.81 -6.43
N GLU A 7 19.20 -12.11 -6.36
CA GLU A 7 19.83 -12.56 -5.10
C GLU A 7 19.70 -11.51 -3.99
N ASN A 8 19.80 -10.22 -4.34
CA ASN A 8 19.60 -9.14 -3.37
C ASN A 8 18.14 -9.09 -2.90
N ALA A 9 17.17 -9.28 -3.80
CA ALA A 9 15.75 -9.37 -3.44
C ALA A 9 15.49 -10.52 -2.47
N HIS A 10 16.10 -11.69 -2.70
CA HIS A 10 15.98 -12.86 -1.81
C HIS A 10 16.61 -12.59 -0.44
N SER A 11 17.76 -11.93 -0.39
CA SER A 11 18.38 -11.54 0.88
C SER A 11 17.51 -10.57 1.69
N PHE A 12 16.86 -9.60 1.03
CA PHE A 12 15.90 -8.72 1.70
C PHE A 12 14.64 -9.48 2.17
N LEU A 13 14.18 -10.45 1.39
CA LEU A 13 13.06 -11.29 1.81
C LEU A 13 13.43 -12.11 3.06
N ASP A 14 14.58 -12.76 3.09
CA ASP A 14 15.01 -13.54 4.25
C ASP A 14 15.10 -12.68 5.52
N GLU A 15 15.65 -11.47 5.41
CA GLU A 15 15.64 -10.48 6.50
C GLU A 15 14.23 -10.05 6.90
N ALA A 16 13.30 -9.93 5.94
CA ALA A 16 11.91 -9.61 6.22
C ALA A 16 11.23 -10.70 7.05
N LEU A 17 11.41 -11.96 6.66
CA LEU A 17 10.88 -13.13 7.36
C LEU A 17 11.48 -13.26 8.76
N SER A 18 12.80 -13.11 8.89
CA SER A 18 13.49 -13.13 10.19
C SER A 18 12.97 -12.05 11.15
N ASN A 19 12.69 -10.84 10.65
CA ASN A 19 12.12 -9.78 11.47
C ASN A 19 10.63 -9.99 11.77
N ALA A 20 9.86 -10.64 10.88
CA ALA A 20 8.47 -10.99 11.16
C ALA A 20 8.37 -11.95 12.35
N ILE A 21 9.23 -12.96 12.40
CA ILE A 21 9.31 -13.93 13.51
C ILE A 21 9.65 -13.22 14.81
N LYS A 22 10.68 -12.37 14.80
CA LYS A 22 11.05 -11.56 15.97
C LYS A 22 9.94 -10.58 16.37
N GLY A 23 9.09 -10.19 15.41
CA GLY A 23 7.91 -9.33 15.57
C GLY A 23 6.84 -9.91 16.49
N GLU A 24 6.80 -11.22 16.66
CA GLU A 24 5.90 -11.87 17.62
C GLU A 24 6.25 -11.51 19.06
N ALA A 25 7.54 -11.36 19.37
CA ALA A 25 8.00 -10.99 20.71
C ALA A 25 8.27 -9.48 20.86
N ASP A 26 8.65 -8.82 19.77
CA ASP A 26 9.06 -7.41 19.77
C ASP A 26 8.39 -6.66 18.62
N THR A 27 7.32 -5.92 18.93
CA THR A 27 6.46 -5.27 17.93
C THR A 27 7.23 -4.30 17.02
N ILE A 28 8.33 -3.69 17.48
CA ILE A 28 9.14 -2.79 16.63
C ILE A 28 9.73 -3.52 15.42
N ARG A 29 9.91 -4.84 15.50
CA ARG A 29 10.49 -5.66 14.44
C ARG A 29 9.59 -5.75 13.22
N TRP A 30 8.27 -5.61 13.39
CA TRP A 30 7.33 -5.54 12.28
C TRP A 30 7.62 -4.39 11.31
N LYS A 31 8.14 -3.27 11.82
CA LYS A 31 8.60 -2.15 10.98
C LYS A 31 9.68 -2.62 10.00
N TYR A 32 10.68 -3.34 10.49
CA TYR A 32 11.77 -3.85 9.67
C TYR A 32 11.31 -4.98 8.75
N ALA A 33 10.42 -5.86 9.22
CA ALA A 33 9.82 -6.91 8.42
C ALA A 33 9.13 -6.33 7.18
N ILE A 34 8.24 -5.36 7.38
CA ILE A 34 7.52 -4.69 6.28
C ILE A 34 8.50 -3.93 5.38
N LEU A 35 9.44 -3.15 5.94
CA LEU A 35 10.38 -2.37 5.15
C LEU A 35 11.23 -3.24 4.22
N ASN A 36 11.77 -4.35 4.74
CA ASN A 36 12.56 -5.30 3.98
C ASN A 36 11.72 -6.03 2.92
N LEU A 37 10.47 -6.38 3.24
CA LEU A 37 9.56 -7.01 2.27
C LEU A 37 9.22 -6.07 1.12
N VAL A 38 8.96 -4.79 1.39
CA VAL A 38 8.75 -3.78 0.35
C VAL A 38 10.00 -3.61 -0.52
N GLN A 39 11.19 -3.65 0.08
CA GLN A 39 12.44 -3.60 -0.65
C GLN A 39 12.65 -4.84 -1.53
N ALA A 40 12.31 -6.03 -1.04
CA ALA A 40 12.33 -7.27 -1.82
C ALA A 40 11.40 -7.17 -3.04
N ILE A 41 10.15 -6.71 -2.83
CA ILE A 41 9.19 -6.44 -3.91
C ILE A 41 9.77 -5.46 -4.94
N GLU A 42 10.33 -4.32 -4.51
CA GLU A 42 10.91 -3.34 -5.45
C GLU A 42 12.04 -3.96 -6.30
N LEU A 43 12.92 -4.75 -5.68
CA LEU A 43 14.02 -5.40 -6.40
C LEU A 43 13.52 -6.49 -7.35
N SER A 44 12.50 -7.25 -6.98
CA SER A 44 11.87 -8.25 -7.85
C SER A 44 11.16 -7.61 -9.06
N LEU A 45 10.47 -6.49 -8.88
CA LEU A 45 9.89 -5.74 -10.01
C LEU A 45 10.98 -5.21 -10.94
N LYS A 46 12.09 -4.69 -10.38
CA LYS A 46 13.25 -4.23 -11.16
C LYS A 46 13.93 -5.37 -11.90
N GLU A 47 14.05 -6.54 -11.28
CA GLU A 47 14.58 -7.72 -11.94
C GLU A 47 13.72 -8.10 -13.14
N LYS A 48 12.39 -8.10 -12.99
CA LYS A 48 11.51 -8.36 -14.12
C LYS A 48 11.68 -7.32 -15.24
N LEU A 49 11.78 -6.03 -14.90
CA LEU A 49 12.08 -4.99 -15.90
C LEU A 49 13.44 -5.21 -16.58
N ARG A 50 14.46 -5.64 -15.83
CA ARG A 50 15.79 -5.93 -16.38
C ARG A 50 15.76 -7.08 -17.38
N GLN A 51 14.96 -8.12 -17.11
CA GLN A 51 14.74 -9.25 -18.03
C GLN A 51 14.06 -8.81 -19.34
N GLU A 52 13.18 -7.81 -19.28
CA GLU A 52 12.57 -7.22 -20.47
C GLU A 52 13.59 -6.37 -21.25
N HIS A 53 14.24 -5.42 -20.58
CA HIS A 53 15.39 -4.69 -21.12
C HIS A 53 16.19 -3.98 -20.00
N PRO A 54 17.52 -4.09 -19.93
CA PRO A 54 18.32 -3.53 -18.83
C PRO A 54 18.13 -2.04 -18.56
N ILE A 55 17.86 -1.23 -19.60
CA ILE A 55 17.68 0.22 -19.45
C ILE A 55 16.42 0.60 -18.67
N LEU A 56 15.43 -0.29 -18.62
CA LEU A 56 14.13 -0.02 -18.00
C LEU A 56 14.20 0.06 -16.48
N ILE A 57 15.33 -0.28 -15.87
CA ILE A 57 15.55 -0.11 -14.44
C ILE A 57 15.93 1.33 -14.07
N PHE A 58 16.27 2.20 -15.03
CA PHE A 58 16.73 3.57 -14.77
C PHE A 58 15.62 4.60 -14.94
N GLN A 59 15.56 5.61 -14.07
CA GLN A 59 14.57 6.69 -14.14
C GLN A 59 14.66 7.43 -15.47
N ASN A 60 15.87 7.81 -15.86
CA ASN A 60 16.19 8.40 -17.15
C ASN A 60 17.00 7.40 -17.99
N ILE A 61 16.49 7.05 -19.16
CA ILE A 61 17.14 6.09 -20.07
C ILE A 61 18.33 6.71 -20.80
N ASP A 62 18.29 8.01 -21.08
CA ASP A 62 19.35 8.75 -21.76
C ASP A 62 20.48 9.14 -20.79
N SER A 63 20.20 9.11 -19.48
CA SER A 63 21.17 9.38 -18.40
C SER A 63 20.99 8.41 -17.22
N PRO A 64 21.47 7.15 -17.34
CA PRO A 64 21.16 6.07 -16.43
C PRO A 64 21.98 6.13 -15.13
N THR A 65 21.64 7.08 -14.24
CA THR A 65 22.30 7.26 -12.93
C THR A 65 21.47 6.72 -11.77
N LEU A 66 20.16 6.99 -11.77
CA LEU A 66 19.24 6.60 -10.71
C LEU A 66 18.30 5.49 -11.17
N THR A 67 18.04 4.51 -10.31
CA THR A 67 17.08 3.44 -10.59
C THR A 67 15.65 3.88 -10.27
N VAL A 68 14.68 3.29 -10.96
CA VAL A 68 13.25 3.53 -10.74
C VAL A 68 12.84 3.18 -9.30
N ASN A 69 11.85 3.86 -8.74
CA ASN A 69 11.25 3.46 -7.46
C ASN A 69 10.15 2.41 -7.69
N LEU A 70 9.61 1.85 -6.61
CA LEU A 70 8.54 0.84 -6.66
C LEU A 70 7.35 1.20 -7.57
N ARG A 71 6.80 2.42 -7.45
CA ARG A 71 5.65 2.87 -8.27
C ARG A 71 6.00 2.97 -9.75
N THR A 72 7.17 3.51 -10.06
CA THR A 72 7.64 3.64 -11.43
C THR A 72 7.93 2.28 -12.04
N ALA A 73 8.51 1.35 -11.27
CA ALA A 73 8.75 -0.01 -11.71
C ALA A 73 7.43 -0.72 -12.05
N LEU A 74 6.44 -0.62 -11.15
CA LEU A 74 5.10 -1.14 -11.38
C LEU A 74 4.45 -0.57 -12.65
N ASN A 75 4.45 0.76 -12.79
CA ASN A 75 3.86 1.42 -13.97
C ASN A 75 4.54 1.02 -15.28
N ARG A 76 5.85 0.76 -15.28
CA ARG A 76 6.55 0.28 -16.47
C ARG A 76 6.19 -1.17 -16.78
N LEU A 77 6.10 -2.04 -15.78
CA LEU A 77 5.69 -3.43 -15.99
C LEU A 77 4.26 -3.53 -16.56
N THR A 78 3.34 -2.70 -16.08
CA THR A 78 1.95 -2.71 -16.58
C THR A 78 1.84 -2.11 -17.98
N ASN A 79 2.48 -0.96 -18.23
CA ASN A 79 2.26 -0.21 -19.47
C ASN A 79 3.22 -0.59 -20.62
N ILE A 80 4.47 -0.94 -20.30
CA ILE A 80 5.51 -1.27 -21.30
C ILE A 80 5.56 -2.78 -21.49
N SER A 81 5.75 -3.52 -20.40
CA SER A 81 5.89 -4.99 -20.44
C SER A 81 4.54 -5.72 -20.51
N ARG A 82 3.42 -4.99 -20.39
CA ARG A 82 2.04 -5.50 -20.48
C ARG A 82 1.76 -6.66 -19.51
N LEU A 83 2.40 -6.66 -18.34
CA LEU A 83 2.10 -7.63 -17.28
C LEU A 83 0.64 -7.47 -16.83
N LYS A 84 -0.05 -8.60 -16.69
CA LYS A 84 -1.43 -8.64 -16.21
C LYS A 84 -1.43 -8.74 -14.69
N LEU A 85 -1.34 -7.59 -14.03
CA LEU A 85 -1.52 -7.49 -12.58
C LEU A 85 -2.98 -7.19 -12.26
N SER A 86 -3.50 -7.79 -11.19
CA SER A 86 -4.87 -7.49 -10.75
C SER A 86 -4.97 -6.07 -10.20
N LYS A 87 -6.19 -5.51 -10.13
CA LYS A 87 -6.41 -4.21 -9.46
C LYS A 87 -5.97 -4.26 -8.00
N SER A 88 -6.18 -5.40 -7.33
CA SER A 88 -5.75 -5.66 -5.95
C SER A 88 -4.22 -5.62 -5.80
N ASP A 89 -3.47 -6.23 -6.72
CA ASP A 89 -2.00 -6.19 -6.71
C ASP A 89 -1.48 -4.77 -6.86
N VAL A 90 -2.02 -4.03 -7.85
CA VAL A 90 -1.63 -2.65 -8.11
C VAL A 90 -1.93 -1.76 -6.88
N ALA A 91 -3.09 -1.95 -6.25
CA ALA A 91 -3.44 -1.24 -5.03
C ALA A 91 -2.49 -1.59 -3.87
N THR A 92 -2.23 -2.88 -3.65
CA THR A 92 -1.32 -3.41 -2.63
C THR A 92 0.07 -2.78 -2.74
N ILE A 93 0.67 -2.77 -3.92
CA ILE A 93 2.02 -2.21 -4.15
C ILE A 93 2.04 -0.69 -3.96
N ASN A 94 1.00 0.01 -4.45
CA ASN A 94 0.90 1.45 -4.28
C ASN A 94 0.78 1.85 -2.81
N LYS A 95 0.09 1.05 -2.00
CA LYS A 95 0.00 1.26 -0.55
C LYS A 95 1.29 0.86 0.15
N ALA A 96 1.97 -0.21 -0.28
CA ALA A 96 3.30 -0.59 0.19
C ALA A 96 4.31 0.57 0.06
N ALA A 97 4.28 1.29 -1.07
CA ALA A 97 5.09 2.50 -1.25
C ALA A 97 4.73 3.63 -0.27
N ARG A 98 3.45 3.81 0.08
CA ARG A 98 3.03 4.80 1.10
C ARG A 98 3.49 4.39 2.49
N LEU A 99 3.30 3.11 2.83
CA LEU A 99 3.67 2.55 4.12
C LEU A 99 5.18 2.65 4.36
N ARG A 100 6.01 2.34 3.35
CA ARG A 100 7.46 2.61 3.40
C ARG A 100 7.75 4.07 3.73
N ASN A 101 7.09 5.00 3.06
CA ASN A 101 7.32 6.43 3.29
C ASN A 101 6.91 6.84 4.72
N GLN A 102 5.77 6.38 5.21
CA GLN A 102 5.32 6.63 6.59
C GLN A 102 6.31 6.07 7.61
N ILE A 103 6.76 4.83 7.43
CA ILE A 103 7.71 4.16 8.31
C ILE A 103 9.07 4.88 8.40
N VAL A 104 9.53 5.46 7.29
CA VAL A 104 10.88 6.02 7.16
C VAL A 104 10.92 7.54 7.40
N HIS A 105 9.90 8.28 6.98
CA HIS A 105 9.94 9.74 6.89
C HIS A 105 8.96 10.47 7.81
N SER A 106 8.18 9.74 8.61
CA SER A 106 7.16 10.34 9.47
C SER A 106 7.10 9.65 10.83
N GLU A 107 6.45 10.30 11.79
CA GLU A 107 6.01 9.62 13.01
C GLU A 107 5.01 8.52 12.63
N PHE A 108 5.19 7.33 13.20
CA PHE A 108 4.43 6.14 12.84
C PHE A 108 4.19 5.26 14.05
N SER A 109 2.97 4.77 14.20
CA SER A 109 2.57 3.80 15.21
C SER A 109 2.51 2.38 14.62
N ILE A 110 3.01 1.40 15.38
CA ILE A 110 3.02 0.00 14.97
C ILE A 110 2.01 -0.75 15.82
N ASP A 111 1.08 -1.42 15.15
CA ASP A 111 0.21 -2.43 15.75
C ASP A 111 0.58 -3.80 15.20
N ALA A 112 0.79 -4.79 16.08
CA ALA A 112 1.24 -6.12 15.68
C ALA A 112 0.21 -6.84 14.81
N LYS A 113 -1.08 -6.75 15.16
CA LYS A 113 -2.17 -7.42 14.41
C LYS A 113 -2.26 -6.84 12.99
N ARG A 114 -2.30 -5.52 12.86
CA ARG A 114 -2.27 -4.80 11.59
C ARG A 114 -1.04 -5.19 10.78
N SER A 115 0.14 -5.16 11.39
CA SER A 115 1.39 -5.45 10.69
C SER A 115 1.44 -6.86 10.12
N LYS A 116 0.93 -7.86 10.85
CA LYS A 116 0.79 -9.24 10.36
C LYS A 116 -0.07 -9.32 9.10
N LEU A 117 -1.25 -8.70 9.11
CA LEU A 117 -2.18 -8.73 7.98
C LEU A 117 -1.60 -8.05 6.74
N VAL A 118 -0.91 -6.92 6.93
CA VAL A 118 -0.22 -6.21 5.85
C VAL A 118 0.95 -7.03 5.33
N PHE A 119 1.76 -7.60 6.23
CA PHE A 119 2.88 -8.46 5.86
C PHE A 119 2.43 -9.68 5.05
N ALA A 120 1.37 -10.36 5.49
CA ALA A 120 0.78 -11.49 4.77
C ALA A 120 0.30 -11.10 3.36
N LYS A 121 -0.41 -9.97 3.21
CA LYS A 121 -0.88 -9.48 1.90
C LYS A 121 0.30 -9.20 0.95
N LEU A 122 1.36 -8.56 1.45
CA LEU A 122 2.57 -8.28 0.68
C LEU A 122 3.36 -9.56 0.32
N LEU A 123 3.44 -10.52 1.23
CA LEU A 123 4.11 -11.80 1.01
C LEU A 123 3.34 -12.63 -0.02
N GLY A 124 2.01 -12.64 0.05
CA GLY A 124 1.16 -13.28 -0.96
C GLY A 124 1.39 -12.71 -2.36
N PHE A 125 1.42 -11.38 -2.47
CA PHE A 125 1.78 -10.72 -3.73
C PHE A 125 3.17 -11.16 -4.22
N LEU A 126 4.20 -11.10 -3.37
CA LEU A 126 5.56 -11.43 -3.77
C LEU A 126 5.68 -12.90 -4.20
N SER A 127 5.08 -13.82 -3.44
CA SER A 127 5.03 -15.26 -3.77
C SER A 127 4.38 -15.49 -5.13
N HIS A 128 3.20 -14.90 -5.36
CA HIS A 128 2.52 -15.02 -6.65
C HIS A 128 3.34 -14.40 -7.79
N PHE A 129 3.95 -13.24 -7.56
CA PHE A 129 4.77 -12.55 -8.55
C PHE A 129 6.00 -13.38 -8.96
N HIS A 130 6.70 -13.97 -7.99
CA HIS A 130 7.86 -14.82 -8.25
C HIS A 130 7.51 -16.07 -9.04
N LEU A 131 6.48 -16.79 -8.62
CA LEU A 131 5.99 -17.97 -9.32
C LEU A 131 5.54 -17.65 -10.75
N THR A 132 4.86 -16.53 -10.95
CA THR A 132 4.25 -16.18 -12.25
C THR A 132 5.24 -15.55 -13.23
N TYR A 133 6.15 -14.70 -12.73
CA TYR A 133 6.95 -13.81 -13.60
C TYR A 133 8.46 -13.98 -13.48
N LEU A 134 8.96 -14.66 -12.44
CA LEU A 134 10.40 -14.88 -12.21
C LEU A 134 10.78 -16.37 -12.18
N ASP A 135 9.81 -17.27 -12.37
CA ASP A 135 10.01 -18.73 -12.39
C ASP A 135 10.80 -19.25 -11.17
N THR A 136 10.49 -18.69 -10.01
CA THR A 136 11.17 -19.01 -8.75
C THR A 136 10.13 -19.22 -7.66
N ALA A 137 10.28 -20.29 -6.87
CA ALA A 137 9.48 -20.50 -5.68
C ALA A 137 10.23 -19.97 -4.45
N LEU A 138 9.58 -19.10 -3.66
CA LEU A 138 10.25 -18.37 -2.58
C LEU A 138 10.76 -19.29 -1.46
N ASP A 139 10.09 -20.42 -1.23
CA ASP A 139 10.47 -21.44 -0.25
C ASP A 139 11.81 -22.14 -0.57
N GLN A 140 12.29 -22.01 -1.81
CA GLN A 140 13.55 -22.60 -2.26
C GLN A 140 14.74 -21.64 -2.15
N VAL A 141 14.50 -20.35 -1.90
CA VAL A 141 15.53 -19.30 -1.97
C VAL A 141 15.73 -18.54 -0.67
N VAL A 142 14.98 -18.89 0.38
CA VAL A 142 15.10 -18.33 1.73
C VAL A 142 15.36 -19.43 2.75
N ASP A 143 15.73 -19.05 3.98
CA ASP A 143 15.90 -20.04 5.03
C ASP A 143 14.59 -20.78 5.33
N ARG A 144 14.68 -22.11 5.47
CA ARG A 144 13.51 -22.97 5.66
C ARG A 144 12.75 -22.66 6.94
N ILE A 145 13.45 -22.35 8.02
CA ILE A 145 12.83 -22.01 9.31
C ILE A 145 12.12 -20.66 9.16
N HIS A 146 12.79 -19.69 8.53
CA HIS A 146 12.18 -18.38 8.26
C HIS A 146 10.89 -18.51 7.43
N TRP A 147 10.90 -19.36 6.40
CA TRP A 147 9.73 -19.60 5.56
C TRP A 147 8.57 -20.25 6.32
N GLN A 148 8.84 -21.31 7.09
CA GLN A 148 7.79 -22.06 7.80
C GLN A 148 7.05 -21.21 8.82
N GLU A 149 7.78 -20.41 9.60
CA GLU A 149 7.17 -19.53 10.59
C GLU A 149 6.37 -18.40 9.93
N ALA A 150 6.89 -17.80 8.86
CA ALA A 150 6.17 -16.77 8.12
C ALA A 150 4.91 -17.30 7.42
N LEU A 151 4.93 -18.57 6.98
CA LEU A 151 3.78 -19.24 6.40
C LEU A 151 2.61 -19.29 7.39
N SER A 152 2.87 -19.49 8.69
CA SER A 152 1.81 -19.47 9.71
C SER A 152 1.08 -18.12 9.80
N VAL A 153 1.80 -17.00 9.61
CA VAL A 153 1.22 -15.65 9.57
C VAL A 153 0.38 -15.48 8.30
N PHE A 154 0.86 -16.02 7.18
CA PHE A 154 0.16 -15.99 5.91
C PHE A 154 -1.15 -16.80 5.97
N GLU A 155 -1.09 -18.05 6.43
CA GLU A 155 -2.24 -18.94 6.58
C GLU A 155 -3.29 -18.35 7.54
N TYR A 156 -2.85 -17.74 8.64
CA TYR A 156 -3.76 -17.05 9.56
C TYR A 156 -4.52 -15.89 8.89
N ALA A 157 -3.82 -15.06 8.11
CA ALA A 157 -4.46 -13.94 7.41
C ALA A 157 -5.40 -14.41 6.30
N GLU A 158 -5.02 -15.46 5.55
CA GLU A 158 -5.83 -16.06 4.51
C GLU A 158 -7.12 -16.68 5.08
N GLU A 159 -7.02 -17.40 6.20
CA GLU A 159 -8.18 -17.96 6.92
C GLU A 159 -9.17 -16.86 7.36
N LEU A 160 -8.68 -15.74 7.89
CA LEU A 160 -9.53 -14.60 8.25
C LEU A 160 -10.27 -14.01 7.03
N PHE A 161 -9.59 -13.93 5.89
CA PHE A 161 -10.20 -13.41 4.67
C PHE A 161 -11.19 -14.41 4.06
N ASN A 162 -10.89 -15.70 4.06
CA ASN A 162 -11.81 -16.73 3.58
C ASN A 162 -13.11 -16.73 4.37
N ARG A 163 -13.03 -16.63 5.71
CA ARG A 163 -14.23 -16.46 6.56
C ARG A 163 -14.99 -15.17 6.26
N THR A 164 -14.28 -14.09 5.90
CA THR A 164 -14.93 -12.84 5.45
C THR A 164 -15.75 -13.08 4.18
N LEU A 165 -15.21 -13.81 3.21
CA LEU A 165 -15.92 -14.14 1.97
C LEU A 165 -17.12 -15.05 2.21
N GLU A 166 -17.06 -15.95 3.18
CA GLU A 166 -18.20 -16.76 3.62
C GLU A 166 -19.29 -15.88 4.24
N LEU A 167 -18.92 -14.98 5.16
CA LEU A 167 -19.84 -14.00 5.76
C LEU A 167 -20.49 -13.09 4.71
N PHE A 168 -19.75 -12.67 3.69
CA PHE A 168 -20.29 -11.86 2.60
C PHE A 168 -21.40 -12.61 1.86
N LYS A 169 -21.20 -13.91 1.57
CA LYS A 169 -22.23 -14.75 0.95
C LYS A 169 -23.46 -14.90 1.85
N GLU A 170 -23.27 -15.12 3.14
CA GLU A 170 -24.37 -15.28 4.10
C GLU A 170 -25.19 -13.99 4.27
N GLN A 171 -24.54 -12.83 4.22
CA GLN A 171 -25.16 -11.52 4.40
C GLN A 171 -25.61 -10.86 3.08
N GLY A 172 -25.36 -11.50 1.94
CA GLY A 172 -25.68 -10.95 0.62
C GLY A 172 -24.86 -9.72 0.24
N ILE A 173 -23.65 -9.58 0.80
CA ILE A 173 -22.70 -8.51 0.47
C ILE A 173 -21.96 -8.89 -0.81
N ASP A 174 -21.95 -8.00 -1.79
CA ASP A 174 -21.16 -8.17 -3.01
C ASP A 174 -19.68 -7.86 -2.73
N PRO A 175 -18.75 -8.83 -2.84
CA PRO A 175 -17.34 -8.60 -2.62
C PRO A 175 -16.74 -7.54 -3.57
N GLU A 176 -17.32 -7.31 -4.75
CA GLU A 176 -16.84 -6.29 -5.69
C GLU A 176 -17.11 -4.86 -5.21
N LEU A 177 -18.06 -4.69 -4.29
CA LEU A 177 -18.38 -3.40 -3.66
C LEU A 177 -17.57 -3.16 -2.38
N ALA A 178 -16.86 -4.17 -1.87
CA ALA A 178 -16.03 -4.01 -0.68
C ALA A 178 -14.81 -3.12 -0.99
N LEU A 179 -14.61 -2.10 -0.16
CA LEU A 179 -13.46 -1.21 -0.25
C LEU A 179 -12.21 -1.88 0.33
N THR A 180 -11.04 -1.48 -0.17
CA THR A 180 -9.77 -1.88 0.44
C THR A 180 -9.59 -1.16 1.78
N CYS A 181 -9.61 -1.91 2.87
CA CYS A 181 -9.46 -1.38 4.23
C CYS A 181 -8.14 -0.59 4.38
N PRO A 182 -8.15 0.65 4.90
CA PRO A 182 -6.95 1.47 5.08
C PRO A 182 -6.06 1.00 6.25
N ASN A 183 -6.57 0.10 7.08
CA ASN A 183 -5.82 -0.47 8.19
C ASN A 183 -5.06 -1.73 7.78
N CYS A 184 -5.76 -2.75 7.25
CA CYS A 184 -5.17 -4.06 6.96
C CYS A 184 -4.91 -4.37 5.49
N GLU A 185 -5.36 -3.53 4.56
CA GLU A 185 -5.13 -3.67 3.11
C GLU A 185 -5.86 -4.81 2.41
N TRP A 186 -6.85 -5.39 3.06
CA TRP A 186 -7.75 -6.37 2.47
C TRP A 186 -9.02 -5.70 1.93
N GLU A 187 -9.53 -6.21 0.81
CA GLU A 187 -10.82 -5.86 0.19
C GLU A 187 -11.99 -6.39 1.03
N ALA A 188 -12.14 -5.81 2.22
CA ALA A 188 -13.02 -6.33 3.25
C ALA A 188 -13.72 -5.22 4.06
N PHE A 189 -13.63 -3.96 3.62
CA PHE A 189 -14.31 -2.84 4.26
C PHE A 189 -15.68 -2.62 3.60
N VAL A 190 -16.74 -2.82 4.36
CA VAL A 190 -18.13 -2.76 3.87
C VAL A 190 -18.76 -1.47 4.31
N THR A 191 -19.35 -0.75 3.35
CA THR A 191 -20.08 0.52 3.56
C THR A 191 -21.59 0.37 3.39
N GLN A 192 -22.04 -0.74 2.82
CA GLN A 192 -23.46 -1.04 2.63
C GLN A 192 -24.21 -0.96 3.98
N ASP A 193 -25.42 -0.39 3.96
CA ASP A 193 -26.30 -0.26 5.12
C ASP A 193 -25.63 0.44 6.34
N ASN A 194 -24.69 1.36 6.08
CA ASN A 194 -23.91 2.08 7.11
C ASN A 194 -23.10 1.16 8.04
N ILE A 195 -22.73 -0.05 7.59
CA ILE A 195 -21.90 -0.97 8.39
C ILE A 195 -20.53 -0.36 8.71
N ASN A 196 -19.94 0.37 7.74
CA ASN A 196 -18.71 1.14 7.88
C ASN A 196 -17.60 0.40 8.64
N SER A 197 -17.42 -0.89 8.32
CA SER A 197 -16.57 -1.81 9.08
C SER A 197 -15.78 -2.77 8.19
N CYS A 198 -14.55 -3.08 8.61
CA CYS A 198 -13.72 -4.12 8.00
C CYS A 198 -13.93 -5.48 8.66
N TYR A 199 -14.29 -6.48 7.86
CA TYR A 199 -14.60 -7.84 8.33
C TYR A 199 -13.33 -8.67 8.62
N VAL A 200 -12.15 -8.22 8.16
CA VAL A 200 -10.87 -8.88 8.45
C VAL A 200 -10.24 -8.36 9.75
N CYS A 201 -10.02 -7.03 9.85
CA CYS A 201 -9.29 -6.48 10.99
C CYS A 201 -10.20 -5.91 12.09
N GLY A 202 -11.48 -5.67 11.81
CA GLY A 202 -12.44 -5.05 12.72
C GLY A 202 -12.35 -3.52 12.79
N LEU A 203 -11.70 -2.87 11.81
CA LEU A 203 -11.68 -1.39 11.76
C LEU A 203 -13.11 -0.89 11.55
N GLN A 204 -13.53 0.10 12.34
CA GLN A 204 -14.75 0.86 12.10
C GLN A 204 -14.36 2.31 11.82
N GLU A 205 -14.89 2.88 10.74
CA GLU A 205 -14.53 4.25 10.33
C GLU A 205 -15.62 4.84 9.44
N GLU A 206 -15.99 6.09 9.68
CA GLU A 206 -16.98 6.77 8.85
C GLU A 206 -16.46 7.00 7.42
N ILE A 207 -17.38 6.89 6.47
CA ILE A 207 -17.13 7.21 5.06
C ILE A 207 -17.91 8.46 4.68
N GLY A 208 -17.18 9.46 4.20
CA GLY A 208 -17.73 10.67 3.62
C GLY A 208 -17.54 10.69 2.11
N LYS A 209 -17.99 11.76 1.47
CA LYS A 209 -17.68 12.05 0.07
C LYS A 209 -16.92 13.36 -0.03
N CYS A 210 -15.98 13.42 -0.96
CA CYS A 210 -15.38 14.68 -1.36
C CYS A 210 -16.47 15.60 -1.92
N ALA A 211 -16.60 16.82 -1.41
CA ALA A 211 -17.59 17.79 -1.86
C ALA A 211 -17.39 18.25 -3.32
N GLU A 212 -16.22 18.01 -3.90
CA GLU A 212 -15.89 18.43 -5.26
C GLU A 212 -15.91 17.29 -6.29
N CYS A 213 -15.26 16.16 -5.99
CA CYS A 213 -15.16 15.05 -6.93
C CYS A 213 -16.03 13.84 -6.58
N GLU A 214 -16.85 13.95 -5.52
CA GLU A 214 -17.78 12.93 -5.01
C GLU A 214 -17.15 11.58 -4.62
N ARG A 215 -15.82 11.47 -4.66
CA ARG A 215 -15.08 10.28 -4.26
C ARG A 215 -15.34 9.95 -2.79
N GLU A 216 -15.54 8.67 -2.50
CA GLU A 216 -15.62 8.16 -1.13
C GLU A 216 -14.28 8.33 -0.39
N LEU A 217 -14.35 8.85 0.83
CA LEU A 217 -13.20 9.15 1.67
C LEU A 217 -13.39 8.54 3.05
N PHE A 218 -12.38 7.82 3.51
CA PHE A 218 -12.30 7.45 4.92
C PHE A 218 -12.16 8.73 5.76
N GLN A 219 -12.73 8.75 6.97
CA GLN A 219 -12.65 9.90 7.87
C GLN A 219 -11.22 10.44 8.04
N ARG A 220 -10.22 9.56 8.12
CA ARG A 220 -8.80 9.94 8.19
C ARG A 220 -8.25 10.69 6.97
N GLU A 221 -8.97 10.65 5.85
CA GLU A 221 -8.62 11.29 4.58
C GLU A 221 -9.38 12.62 4.37
N TRP A 222 -10.24 13.00 5.31
CA TRP A 222 -11.00 14.24 5.21
C TRP A 222 -10.10 15.45 5.44
N HIS A 223 -10.16 16.39 4.51
CA HIS A 223 -9.66 17.74 4.69
C HIS A 223 -10.84 18.69 4.72
N GLU A 224 -11.13 19.25 5.89
CA GLU A 224 -12.25 20.17 6.09
C GLU A 224 -11.89 21.59 5.63
N LEU A 225 -12.79 22.20 4.85
CA LEU A 225 -12.75 23.63 4.53
C LEU A 225 -14.09 24.26 4.88
N GLN A 226 -14.03 25.48 5.42
CA GLN A 226 -15.23 26.28 5.65
C GLN A 226 -15.69 26.90 4.33
N THR A 227 -16.91 26.58 3.89
CA THR A 227 -17.48 27.04 2.61
C THR A 227 -18.59 28.07 2.78
N GLY A 228 -18.96 28.38 4.02
CA GLY A 228 -19.93 29.42 4.39
C GLY A 228 -19.94 29.69 5.89
N ASP A 229 -20.90 30.49 6.36
CA ASP A 229 -21.11 30.72 7.80
C ASP A 229 -21.48 29.39 8.48
N ASP A 230 -20.56 28.86 9.29
CA ASP A 230 -20.68 27.58 10.01
C ASP A 230 -20.90 26.31 9.15
N ILE A 231 -20.60 26.36 7.84
CA ILE A 231 -20.66 25.19 6.94
C ILE A 231 -19.26 24.69 6.64
N TYR A 232 -19.01 23.41 6.91
CA TYR A 232 -17.76 22.72 6.63
C TYR A 232 -18.00 21.59 5.63
N ASP A 233 -17.22 21.59 4.57
CA ASP A 233 -17.23 20.55 3.55
C ASP A 233 -15.93 19.73 3.60
N ASN A 234 -16.04 18.43 3.34
CA ASN A 234 -14.92 17.50 3.31
C ASN A 234 -14.35 17.37 1.91
N TYR A 235 -13.04 17.51 1.78
CA TYR A 235 -12.32 17.38 0.52
C TYR A 235 -11.28 16.27 0.60
N CYS A 236 -11.01 15.65 -0.55
CA CYS A 236 -9.83 14.81 -0.69
C CYS A 236 -8.58 15.70 -0.79
N LEU A 237 -7.39 15.17 -0.46
CA LEU A 237 -6.14 15.93 -0.48
C LEU A 237 -5.90 16.69 -1.81
N GLU A 238 -6.21 16.06 -2.95
CA GLU A 238 -6.00 16.68 -4.27
C GLU A 238 -6.92 17.88 -4.51
N CYS A 239 -8.23 17.72 -4.25
CA CYS A 239 -9.19 18.82 -4.37
C CYS A 239 -8.90 19.93 -3.35
N TYR A 240 -8.52 19.55 -2.12
CA TYR A 240 -8.12 20.48 -1.08
C TYR A 240 -6.90 21.32 -1.48
N GLU A 241 -5.83 20.67 -1.95
CA GLU A 241 -4.62 21.36 -2.41
C GLU A 241 -4.89 22.25 -3.62
N ASN A 242 -5.72 21.80 -4.57
CA ASN A 242 -6.09 22.63 -5.73
C ASN A 242 -6.86 23.88 -5.29
N ARG A 243 -7.78 23.76 -4.34
CA ARG A 243 -8.51 24.90 -3.78
C ARG A 243 -7.60 25.89 -3.07
N ILE A 244 -6.68 25.42 -2.24
CA ILE A 244 -5.73 26.32 -1.55
C ILE A 244 -4.82 27.03 -2.54
N ARG A 245 -4.36 26.33 -3.59
CA ARG A 245 -3.53 26.93 -4.65
C ARG A 245 -4.29 28.00 -5.44
N ASP A 246 -5.59 27.80 -5.67
CA ASP A 246 -6.43 28.81 -6.31
C ASP A 246 -6.79 29.96 -5.35
N GLU A 247 -6.89 29.69 -4.05
CA GLU A 247 -7.10 30.68 -2.97
C GLU A 247 -5.85 31.46 -2.53
N ASP A 248 -4.66 31.18 -3.07
CA ASP A 248 -3.50 32.08 -2.94
C ASP A 248 -3.75 33.45 -3.65
N ASN A 249 -4.81 33.57 -4.46
CA ASN A 249 -5.35 34.87 -4.88
C ASN A 249 -6.22 35.57 -3.81
N TYR A 250 -6.80 34.83 -2.86
CA TYR A 250 -7.73 35.35 -1.86
C TYR A 250 -7.02 36.08 -0.71
N TYR A 251 -5.83 35.62 -0.30
CA TYR A 251 -5.00 36.33 0.69
C TYR A 251 -4.36 37.61 0.13
N HIS A 252 -4.14 37.71 -1.18
CA HIS A 252 -3.68 38.96 -1.81
C HIS A 252 -4.79 40.02 -1.87
N GLU A 253 -6.06 39.60 -2.04
CA GLU A 253 -7.20 40.53 -2.04
C GLU A 253 -7.61 40.99 -0.62
N MET A 254 -7.57 40.14 0.40
CA MET A 254 -7.83 40.56 1.79
C MET A 254 -6.77 41.52 2.35
N MET A 255 -5.50 41.39 1.96
CA MET A 255 -4.46 42.34 2.36
C MET A 255 -4.57 43.69 1.62
N SER A 256 -5.20 43.74 0.45
CA SER A 256 -5.44 44.98 -0.29
C SER A 256 -6.61 45.82 0.28
N HIS A 257 -7.54 45.20 1.01
CA HIS A 257 -8.63 45.89 1.71
C HIS A 257 -8.30 46.29 3.15
N PHE A 258 -7.24 45.74 3.76
CA PHE A 258 -6.73 46.16 5.08
C PHE A 258 -5.60 47.18 5.03
N LEU A 259 -5.03 47.47 3.85
CA LEU A 259 -4.12 48.59 3.62
C LEU A 259 -4.85 49.74 2.93
N GLY A 260 -5.93 50.19 3.57
CA GLY A 260 -6.36 51.58 3.46
C GLY A 260 -5.40 52.48 4.24
N LYS A 261 -4.19 52.69 3.71
CA LYS A 261 -3.31 53.86 3.90
C LYS A 261 -2.29 53.95 2.76
#